data_AF-A0AAV4QLL5-F1
#
_entry.id   AF-A0AAV4QLL5-F1
#
_cell.length_a   1.000
_cell.length_b   1.000
_cell.length_c   1.000
_cell.angle_alpha   90.00
_cell.angle_beta   90.00
_cell.angle_gamma   90.00
#
_symmetry.space_group_name_H-M   'P 1'
#
loop_
_entity.id
_entity.type
_entity.pdbx_description
1 polymer ?
#
loop_
_entity_poly.entity_id
_entity_poly.type
_entity_poly.pdbx_seq_one_letter_code
_entity_poly.pdbx_strand_id
1 'polypeptide(L)'
;MSEASRLLVKCRNIDPAFLQFYGDDFLRLLILRFIFCRVVLRLHRLFMNNNFSPRSHPPLSEPEILEQPSLKKVIIELVSVLDVRNMFNEIEETD
;
A
#
# COMPACT_ATOMS: atom_id res chain seq x y z
N MET A 1 -4.43 11.64 9.95
CA MET A 1 -4.68 10.23 9.60
C MET A 1 -3.74 9.87 8.46
N SER A 2 -3.03 8.74 8.52
CA SER A 2 -2.11 8.36 7.43
C SER A 2 -2.91 8.09 6.14
N GLU A 3 -2.28 8.29 4.98
CA GLU A 3 -2.95 8.19 3.68
C GLU A 3 -3.60 6.81 3.44
N ALA A 4 -2.92 5.73 3.83
CA ALA A 4 -3.44 4.37 3.74
C ALA A 4 -4.74 4.17 4.55
N SER A 5 -4.81 4.75 5.75
CA SER A 5 -6.03 4.75 6.57
C SER A 5 -7.19 5.44 5.87
N ARG A 6 -6.92 6.59 5.25
CA ARG A 6 -7.94 7.37 4.54
C ARG A 6 -8.50 6.61 3.34
N LEU A 7 -7.64 5.93 2.58
CA LEU A 7 -8.03 5.12 1.43
C LEU A 7 -8.84 3.89 1.86
N LEU A 8 -8.39 3.19 2.91
CA LEU A 8 -9.10 2.00 3.43
C LEU A 8 -10.54 2.33 3.83
N VAL A 9 -10.74 3.42 4.58
CA VAL A 9 -12.08 3.80 5.08
C VAL A 9 -12.98 4.35 3.96
N LYS A 10 -12.42 4.90 2.89
CA LYS A 10 -13.18 5.45 1.75
C LYS A 10 -13.38 4.46 0.60
N CYS A 11 -12.74 3.30 0.64
CA CYS A 11 -12.83 2.27 -0.38
C CYS A 11 -14.27 1.74 -0.44
N ARG A 12 -14.91 1.82 -1.61
CA ARG A 12 -16.33 1.48 -1.77
C ARG A 12 -16.58 -0.02 -1.70
N ASN A 13 -15.67 -0.80 -2.28
CA ASN A 13 -15.79 -2.25 -2.38
C ASN A 13 -14.83 -2.98 -1.42
N ILE A 14 -14.63 -2.44 -0.22
CA ILE A 14 -13.80 -3.10 0.79
C ILE A 14 -14.63 -4.14 1.54
N ASP A 15 -14.03 -5.29 1.82
CA ASP A 15 -14.68 -6.30 2.67
C ASP A 15 -14.87 -5.73 4.09
N PRO A 16 -16.07 -5.89 4.71
CA PRO A 16 -16.36 -5.38 6.04
C PRO A 16 -15.36 -5.81 7.12
N ALA A 17 -14.72 -6.98 6.98
CA ALA A 17 -13.71 -7.46 7.92
C ALA A 17 -12.56 -6.46 8.08
N PHE A 18 -12.13 -5.79 7.01
CA PHE A 18 -11.07 -4.78 7.10
C PHE A 18 -11.48 -3.61 7.99
N LEU A 19 -12.72 -3.10 7.87
CA LEU A 19 -13.20 -1.98 8.67
C LEU A 19 -13.38 -2.37 10.14
N GLN A 20 -13.86 -3.59 10.39
CA GLN A 20 -14.00 -4.12 11.75
C GLN A 20 -12.64 -4.29 12.43
N PHE A 21 -11.69 -4.93 11.75
CA PHE A 21 -10.32 -5.10 12.24
C PHE A 21 -9.57 -3.78 12.39
N TYR A 22 -9.88 -2.79 11.54
CA TYR A 22 -9.33 -1.45 11.68
C TYR A 22 -9.77 -0.75 12.99
N GLY A 23 -10.85 -1.21 13.64
CA GLY A 23 -11.27 -0.74 14.96
C GLY A 23 -10.32 -1.15 16.09
N ASP A 24 -9.58 -2.25 15.93
CA ASP A 24 -8.61 -2.75 16.89
C ASP A 24 -7.20 -2.19 16.63
N ASP A 25 -6.47 -1.80 17.68
CA ASP A 25 -5.17 -1.12 17.53
C ASP A 25 -4.09 -2.02 16.91
N PHE A 26 -4.04 -3.28 17.34
CA PHE A 26 -3.04 -4.24 16.85
C PHE A 26 -3.33 -4.61 15.39
N LEU A 27 -4.59 -4.95 15.09
CA LEU A 27 -5.00 -5.31 13.73
C LEU A 27 -4.94 -4.12 12.77
N ARG A 28 -5.28 -2.91 13.22
CA ARG A 28 -5.07 -1.68 12.44
C ARG A 28 -3.61 -1.54 12.01
N LEU A 29 -2.69 -1.70 12.95
CA LEU A 29 -1.26 -1.61 12.67
C LEU A 29 -0.81 -2.71 11.69
N LEU A 30 -1.32 -3.93 11.84
CA LEU A 30 -1.06 -5.04 10.93
C LEU A 30 -1.56 -4.74 9.50
N ILE A 31 -2.77 -4.21 9.35
CA ILE A 31 -3.35 -3.82 8.06
C ILE A 31 -2.51 -2.72 7.40
N LEU A 32 -2.13 -1.68 8.14
CA LEU A 32 -1.32 -0.59 7.60
C LEU A 32 0.07 -1.06 7.17
N ARG A 33 0.71 -1.94 7.95
CA ARG A 33 1.99 -2.58 7.57
C ARG A 33 1.83 -3.47 6.34
N PHE A 34 0.74 -4.22 6.25
CA PHE A 34 0.43 -5.04 5.09
C PHE A 34 0.30 -4.18 3.82
N ILE A 35 -0.47 -3.08 3.87
CA ILE A 35 -0.61 -2.12 2.76
C ILE A 35 0.76 -1.55 2.38
N PHE A 36 1.52 -1.07 3.37
CA PHE A 36 2.87 -0.56 3.15
C PHE A 36 3.77 -1.57 2.42
N CYS A 37 3.85 -2.81 2.92
CA CYS A 37 4.66 -3.86 2.31
C CYS A 37 4.22 -4.14 0.87
N ARG A 38 2.92 -4.19 0.60
CA ARG A 38 2.39 -4.40 -0.75
C ARG A 38 2.80 -3.28 -1.71
N VAL A 39 2.70 -2.01 -1.30
CA VAL A 39 3.09 -0.88 -2.15
C VAL A 39 4.60 -0.86 -2.37
N VAL A 40 5.41 -1.06 -1.33
CA VAL A 40 6.88 -1.11 -1.44
C VAL A 40 7.33 -2.20 -2.39
N LEU A 41 6.87 -3.44 -2.20
CA LEU A 41 7.28 -4.57 -3.05
C LEU A 41 6.81 -4.39 -4.50
N ARG A 42 5.63 -3.78 -4.71
CA ARG A 42 5.14 -3.46 -6.04
C ARG A 42 5.96 -2.39 -6.75
N LEU A 43 6.61 -1.47 -6.03
CA LEU A 43 7.44 -0.42 -6.63
C LEU A 43 8.92 -0.82 -6.75
N HIS A 44 9.35 -1.83 -6.00
CA HIS A 44 10.74 -2.25 -5.93
C HIS A 44 11.14 -3.12 -7.13
N ARG A 45 12.23 -2.75 -7.81
CA ARG A 45 12.68 -3.33 -9.08
C ARG A 45 12.89 -4.85 -9.03
N LEU A 46 13.42 -5.35 -7.93
CA LEU A 46 13.70 -6.78 -7.74
C LEU A 46 12.46 -7.62 -7.36
N PHE A 47 11.34 -6.99 -6.98
CA PHE A 47 10.16 -7.68 -6.42
C PHE A 47 8.89 -7.50 -7.26
N MET A 48 9.01 -6.99 -8.48
CA MET A 48 7.87 -6.77 -9.38
C MET A 48 7.12 -8.06 -9.73
N ASN A 49 7.81 -9.21 -9.71
CA ASN A 49 7.18 -10.49 -9.95
C ASN A 49 6.23 -10.82 -8.80
N ASN A 50 4.98 -11.18 -9.14
CA ASN A 50 3.90 -11.42 -8.17
C ASN A 50 4.19 -12.54 -7.14
N ASN A 51 5.29 -13.29 -7.32
CA ASN A 51 5.74 -14.34 -6.40
C ASN A 51 6.11 -13.81 -5.01
N PHE A 52 6.49 -12.55 -4.89
CA PHE A 52 6.87 -11.93 -3.61
C PHE A 52 5.77 -11.07 -2.99
N SER A 53 4.63 -10.90 -3.68
CA SER A 53 3.54 -10.06 -3.17
C SER A 53 2.83 -10.73 -2.00
N PRO A 54 2.74 -10.07 -0.83
CA PRO A 54 1.91 -10.52 0.27
C PRO A 54 0.45 -10.69 -0.19
N ARG A 55 -0.23 -11.71 0.33
CA ARG A 55 -1.63 -12.02 0.05
C ARG A 55 -2.45 -12.01 1.34
N SER A 56 -3.70 -11.60 1.24
CA SER A 56 -4.67 -11.60 2.33
C SER A 56 -5.95 -12.30 1.88
N HIS A 57 -6.70 -12.82 2.85
CA HIS A 57 -8.09 -13.21 2.66
C HIS A 57 -8.94 -12.52 3.72
N PRO A 58 -9.94 -11.69 3.36
CA PRO A 58 -10.32 -11.30 2.00
C PRO A 58 -9.22 -10.51 1.25
N PRO A 59 -9.23 -10.50 -0.10
CA PRO A 59 -8.28 -9.72 -0.88
C PRO A 59 -8.53 -8.22 -0.70
N LEU A 60 -7.45 -7.45 -0.62
CA LEU A 60 -7.51 -5.99 -0.60
C LEU A 60 -7.83 -5.45 -2.00
N SER A 61 -8.63 -4.38 -2.10
CA SER A 61 -8.89 -3.71 -3.39
C SER A 61 -7.61 -3.06 -3.92
N GLU A 62 -7.02 -3.64 -4.97
CA GLU A 62 -5.82 -3.08 -5.60
C GLU A 62 -6.05 -1.70 -6.24
N PRO A 63 -7.08 -1.49 -7.10
CA PRO A 63 -7.24 -0.21 -7.78
C PRO A 63 -7.62 0.95 -6.84
N GLU A 64 -8.45 0.67 -5.83
CA GLU A 64 -8.93 1.71 -4.90
C GLU A 64 -7.92 2.04 -3.78
N ILE A 65 -6.95 1.13 -3.51
CA ILE A 65 -5.97 1.32 -2.43
C ILE A 65 -4.54 1.27 -2.96
N LEU A 66 -4.08 0.13 -3.46
CA LEU A 66 -2.65 -0.09 -3.76
C LEU A 66 -2.14 0.69 -4.97
N GLU A 67 -3.00 0.97 -5.95
CA GLU A 67 -2.63 1.68 -7.17
C GLU A 67 -2.72 3.20 -7.03
N GLN A 68 -3.22 3.68 -5.89
CA GLN A 68 -3.44 5.09 -5.64
C GLN A 68 -2.11 5.88 -5.70
N PRO A 69 -2.04 6.94 -6.55
CA PRO A 69 -0.82 7.72 -6.73
C PRO A 69 -0.30 8.32 -5.43
N SER A 70 -1.19 8.67 -4.51
CA SER A 70 -0.82 9.25 -3.21
C SER A 70 0.02 8.30 -2.36
N LEU A 71 -0.29 7.00 -2.32
CA LEU A 71 0.55 6.02 -1.62
C LEU A 71 1.90 5.84 -2.31
N LYS A 72 1.90 5.78 -3.64
CA LYS A 72 3.14 5.67 -4.41
C LYS A 72 4.06 6.86 -4.13
N LYS A 73 3.52 8.09 -4.15
CA LYS A 73 4.27 9.33 -3.82
C LYS A 73 4.90 9.27 -2.44
N VAL A 74 4.14 8.88 -1.40
CA VAL A 74 4.66 8.71 -0.04
C VAL A 74 5.81 7.70 0.03
N ILE A 75 5.71 6.57 -0.68
CA ILE A 75 6.81 5.59 -0.73
C ILE A 75 8.02 6.16 -1.47
N ILE A 76 7.83 6.88 -2.57
CA ILE A 76 8.94 7.47 -3.33
C ILE A 76 9.66 8.57 -2.55
N GLU A 77 8.94 9.41 -1.83
CA GLU A 77 9.54 10.38 -0.89
C GLU A 77 10.35 9.66 0.19
N LEU A 78 9.79 8.61 0.80
CA LEU A 78 10.48 7.83 1.83
C LEU A 78 11.79 7.21 1.31
N VAL A 79 11.78 6.54 0.16
CA VAL A 79 12.98 5.87 -0.38
C VAL A 79 14.02 6.87 -0.89
N SER A 80 13.60 8.10 -1.23
CA SER A 80 14.51 9.20 -1.54
C SER A 80 15.21 9.71 -0.28
N VAL A 81 14.47 9.86 0.83
CA VAL A 81 15.05 10.22 2.15
C VAL A 81 16.02 9.14 2.64
N LEU A 82 15.75 7.88 2.34
CA LEU A 82 16.61 6.74 2.70
C LEU A 82 17.77 6.50 1.73
N ASP A 83 17.93 7.32 0.69
CA ASP A 83 18.97 7.21 -0.35
C ASP A 83 19.01 5.84 -1.07
N VAL A 84 17.83 5.25 -1.32
CA VAL A 84 17.67 3.96 -2.02
C VAL A 84 16.72 4.06 -3.22
N ARG A 85 16.49 5.28 -3.73
CA ARG A 85 15.55 5.57 -4.84
C ARG A 85 15.84 4.75 -6.11
N ASN A 86 17.10 4.45 -6.38
CA ASN A 86 17.59 3.66 -7.51
C ASN A 86 17.09 2.20 -7.52
N MET A 87 16.65 1.68 -6.36
CA MET A 87 16.05 0.35 -6.20
C MET A 87 14.56 0.31 -6.57
N PHE A 88 13.93 1.46 -6.82
CA PHE A 88 12.49 1.60 -7.09
C PHE A 88 12.24 2.16 -8.49
N ASN A 89 11.10 1.82 -9.08
CA ASN A 89 10.71 2.35 -10.40
C ASN A 89 10.32 3.83 -10.35
N GLU A 90 10.44 4.51 -11.47
CA GLU A 90 9.82 5.83 -11.67
C GLU A 90 8.30 5.70 -11.64
N ILE A 91 7.62 6.66 -11.00
CA ILE A 91 6.17 6.75 -11.07
C ILE A 91 5.88 7.55 -12.33
N GLU A 92 5.15 6.98 -13.29
CA GLU A 92 4.56 7.78 -14.36
C GLU A 92 3.59 8.77 -13.72
N GLU A 93 3.91 10.06 -13.78
CA GLU A 93 2.96 11.11 -13.43
C GLU A 93 1.84 11.06 -14.44
N THR A 94 0.68 10.56 -14.03
CA THR A 94 -0.53 10.67 -14.82
C THR A 94 -1.09 12.07 -14.55
N ASP A 95 -0.98 12.94 -15.55
CA ASP A 95 -1.56 14.31 -15.57
C ASP A 95 -3.07 14.31 -15.31
#